data_AF-A0A183AYD2-F1
#
_entry.id   AF-A0A183AYD2-F1
#
_cell.length_a   1.000
_cell.length_b   1.000
_cell.length_c   1.000
_cell.angle_alpha   90.00
_cell.angle_beta   90.00
_cell.angle_gamma   90.00
#
_symmetry.space_group_name_H-M   'P 1'
#
loop_
_entity.id
_entity.type
_entity.pdbx_description
1 polymer ?
#
loop_
_entity_poly.entity_id
_entity_poly.type
_entity_poly.pdbx_seq_one_letter_code
_entity_poly.pdbx_strand_id
1 'polypeptide(L)'
;MNVVQQLKNGVWDAESTLETQANLIALMAYTQFGQYNANTTPCKYACFWPDCRGEIPPEAIRMAANFHRDLEGCTVSHAKYELLRIVSMEFPSYGTHFYEVKDIFDRKLMLGVGPEGLALCSSNSSVIERFPYCRVHTVTTSARVVTLNLLEDDGSVKGRNYQLATNRLASSLYRSITEIHAFFRCDSVRDTVLWQTTRDLKDALVSIFDHNDSWKPIMPL
;
A
#
# COMPACT_ATOMS: atom_id res chain seq x y z
N MET A 1 3.97 -1.20 -9.42
CA MET A 1 4.51 -0.41 -8.29
C MET A 1 5.14 -1.38 -7.30
N ASN A 2 6.39 -1.18 -6.87
CA ASN A 2 7.12 -2.17 -6.05
C ASN A 2 6.95 -1.86 -4.55
N VAL A 3 6.27 -2.75 -3.83
CA VAL A 3 5.99 -2.66 -2.38
C VAL A 3 7.27 -2.49 -1.55
N VAL A 4 8.34 -3.17 -1.94
CA VAL A 4 9.66 -3.07 -1.28
C VAL A 4 10.19 -1.64 -1.32
N GLN A 5 10.02 -0.94 -2.45
CA GLN A 5 10.49 0.43 -2.60
C GLN A 5 9.68 1.40 -1.72
N GLN A 6 8.37 1.18 -1.57
CA GLN A 6 7.51 2.06 -0.77
C GLN A 6 7.75 1.87 0.73
N LEU A 7 7.99 0.63 1.17
CA LEU A 7 8.44 0.33 2.53
C LEU A 7 9.79 0.97 2.82
N LYS A 8 10.76 0.83 1.92
CA LYS A 8 12.09 1.42 2.08
C LYS A 8 12.05 2.96 2.13
N ASN A 9 11.25 3.59 1.27
CA ASN A 9 11.11 5.03 1.25
C ASN A 9 10.32 5.58 2.46
N GLY A 10 9.84 4.72 3.36
CA GLY A 10 9.14 5.13 4.58
C GLY A 10 7.74 5.70 4.33
N VAL A 11 7.17 5.48 3.14
CA VAL A 11 5.91 6.13 2.72
C VAL A 11 4.74 5.72 3.62
N TRP A 12 4.82 4.54 4.25
CA TRP A 12 3.78 3.97 5.09
C TRP A 12 4.20 3.79 6.55
N ASP A 13 5.32 4.40 6.94
CA ASP A 13 6.04 4.01 8.15
C ASP A 13 5.42 4.51 9.47
N ALA A 14 4.50 5.48 9.40
CA ALA A 14 4.02 6.26 10.54
C ALA A 14 3.30 5.46 11.65
N GLU A 15 2.83 4.24 11.38
CA GLU A 15 2.00 3.47 12.32
C GLU A 15 2.48 2.02 12.57
N SER A 16 3.57 1.60 11.92
CA SER A 16 4.02 0.20 12.00
C SER A 16 4.88 -0.11 13.23
N THR A 17 4.56 -1.21 13.90
CA THR A 17 5.33 -1.71 15.04
C THR A 17 6.70 -2.23 14.61
N LEU A 18 7.64 -2.27 15.56
CA LEU A 18 8.97 -2.83 15.31
C LEU A 18 8.91 -4.31 14.90
N GLU A 19 7.94 -5.05 15.44
CA GLU A 19 7.68 -6.45 15.12
C GLU A 19 7.21 -6.61 13.67
N THR A 20 6.20 -5.82 13.25
CA THR A 20 5.71 -5.82 11.86
C THR A 20 6.84 -5.48 10.89
N GLN A 21 7.66 -4.47 11.19
CA GLN A 21 8.80 -4.11 10.37
C GLN A 21 9.84 -5.23 10.27
N ALA A 22 10.18 -5.86 11.40
CA ALA A 22 11.12 -7.00 11.40
C ALA A 22 10.59 -8.19 10.59
N ASN A 23 9.29 -8.49 10.66
CA ASN A 23 8.65 -9.55 9.89
C ASN A 23 8.70 -9.24 8.37
N LEU A 24 8.35 -8.02 7.97
CA LEU A 24 8.43 -7.59 6.57
C LEU A 24 9.86 -7.68 6.03
N ILE A 25 10.86 -7.30 6.82
CA ILE A 25 12.27 -7.41 6.44
C ILE A 25 12.70 -8.86 6.26
N ALA A 26 12.26 -9.77 7.14
CA ALA A 26 12.51 -11.19 6.99
C ALA A 26 11.93 -11.73 5.68
N LEU A 27 10.67 -11.40 5.37
CA LEU A 27 10.01 -11.78 4.12
C LEU A 27 10.73 -11.20 2.88
N MET A 28 11.08 -9.90 2.90
CA MET A 28 11.83 -9.28 1.80
C MET A 28 13.21 -9.92 1.60
N ALA A 29 13.96 -10.15 2.69
CA ALA A 29 15.24 -10.82 2.63
C ALA A 29 15.12 -12.27 2.11
N TYR A 30 14.11 -13.01 2.55
CA TYR A 30 13.86 -14.37 2.09
C TYR A 30 13.53 -14.41 0.59
N THR A 31 12.66 -13.50 0.13
CA THR A 31 12.27 -13.44 -1.29
C THR A 31 13.41 -13.03 -2.22
N GLN A 32 14.40 -12.29 -1.71
CA GLN A 32 15.55 -11.82 -2.51
C GLN A 32 16.78 -12.72 -2.38
N PHE A 33 17.03 -13.30 -1.21
CA PHE A 33 18.28 -13.99 -0.89
C PHE A 33 18.10 -15.47 -0.54
N GLY A 34 16.86 -15.96 -0.43
CA GLY A 34 16.57 -17.34 -0.05
C GLY A 34 16.70 -17.57 1.45
N GLN A 35 17.03 -18.80 1.83
CA GLN A 35 17.02 -19.26 3.22
C GLN A 35 17.95 -18.47 4.16
N TYR A 36 17.62 -18.52 5.44
CA TYR A 36 18.41 -17.89 6.49
C TYR A 36 19.82 -18.47 6.58
N ASN A 37 20.82 -17.59 6.60
CA ASN A 37 22.21 -17.93 6.86
C ASN A 37 22.74 -16.99 7.95
N ALA A 38 23.13 -17.55 9.09
CA ALA A 38 23.55 -16.79 10.27
C ALA A 38 24.75 -15.84 10.01
N ASN A 39 25.60 -16.15 9.02
CA ASN A 39 26.80 -15.38 8.73
C ASN A 39 26.54 -14.21 7.76
N THR A 40 25.53 -14.32 6.90
CA THR A 40 25.37 -13.37 5.77
C THR A 40 24.00 -12.72 5.68
N THR A 41 22.95 -13.30 6.27
CA THR A 41 21.61 -12.76 6.17
C THR A 41 21.39 -11.56 7.09
N PRO A 42 21.85 -11.53 8.37
CA PRO A 42 21.62 -10.40 9.26
C PRO A 42 22.14 -9.06 8.74
N CYS A 43 23.29 -9.03 8.06
CA CYS A 43 23.84 -7.78 7.51
C CYS A 43 23.05 -7.26 6.29
N LYS A 44 22.25 -8.11 5.64
CA LYS A 44 21.41 -7.72 4.48
C LYS A 44 20.09 -7.08 4.91
N TYR A 45 19.68 -7.20 6.17
CA TYR A 45 18.44 -6.60 6.66
C TYR A 45 18.43 -5.08 6.57
N ALA A 46 19.59 -4.44 6.73
CA ALA A 46 19.76 -3.00 6.55
C ALA A 46 19.35 -2.53 5.14
N CYS A 47 19.40 -3.39 4.11
CA CYS A 47 18.98 -3.04 2.75
C CYS A 47 17.48 -2.73 2.63
N PHE A 48 16.67 -3.23 3.58
CA PHE A 48 15.22 -3.11 3.60
C PHE A 48 14.69 -2.27 4.76
N TRP A 49 15.58 -1.75 5.59
CA TRP A 49 15.21 -0.85 6.67
C TRP A 49 14.75 0.49 6.07
N PRO A 50 13.68 1.12 6.59
CA PRO A 50 13.21 2.40 6.06
C PRO A 50 14.28 3.49 6.16
N ASP A 51 14.56 4.20 5.05
CA ASP A 51 15.60 5.23 4.98
C ASP A 51 15.28 6.45 5.87
N CYS A 52 14.00 6.65 6.19
CA CYS A 52 13.54 7.68 7.14
C CYS A 52 13.85 7.34 8.60
N ARG A 53 14.15 6.07 8.89
CA ARG A 53 14.62 5.63 10.20
C ARG A 53 16.15 5.67 10.20
N GLY A 54 16.73 5.93 11.38
CA GLY A 54 18.17 5.83 11.56
C GLY A 54 18.68 4.40 11.42
N GLU A 55 19.81 4.09 12.05
CA GLU A 55 20.34 2.72 12.05
C GLU A 55 19.32 1.69 12.55
N ILE A 56 19.33 0.50 11.93
CA ILE A 56 18.45 -0.59 12.32
C ILE A 56 18.79 -1.03 13.77
N PRO A 57 17.82 -1.02 14.69
CA PRO A 57 18.06 -1.45 16.06
C PRO A 57 18.49 -2.93 16.11
N PRO A 58 19.42 -3.31 17.02
CA PRO A 58 19.83 -4.71 17.18
C PRO A 58 18.64 -5.65 17.46
N GLU A 59 17.62 -5.14 18.14
CA GLU A 59 16.40 -5.88 18.42
C GLU A 59 15.62 -6.22 17.13
N ALA A 60 15.53 -5.29 16.18
CA ALA A 60 14.87 -5.54 14.90
C ALA A 60 15.63 -6.59 14.08
N ILE A 61 16.97 -6.58 14.11
CA ILE A 61 17.80 -7.61 13.46
C ILE A 61 17.51 -8.98 14.07
N ARG A 62 17.44 -9.06 15.40
CA ARG A 62 17.16 -10.31 16.12
C ARG A 62 15.77 -10.85 15.79
N MET A 63 14.74 -10.01 15.82
CA MET A 63 13.37 -10.41 15.45
C MET A 63 13.29 -10.84 13.99
N ALA A 64 13.91 -10.09 13.07
CA ALA A 64 13.92 -10.45 11.65
C ALA A 64 14.64 -11.79 11.42
N ALA A 65 15.73 -12.07 12.14
CA ALA A 65 16.40 -13.37 12.10
C ALA A 65 15.54 -14.52 12.63
N ASN A 66 14.70 -14.28 13.64
CA ASN A 66 13.74 -15.28 14.11
C ASN A 66 12.67 -15.56 13.04
N PHE A 67 11.98 -14.51 12.56
CA PHE A 67 10.97 -14.66 11.50
C PHE A 67 11.53 -15.33 10.24
N HIS A 68 12.77 -15.01 9.85
CA HIS A 68 13.38 -15.61 8.66
C HIS A 68 13.64 -17.11 8.85
N ARG A 69 14.05 -17.55 10.05
CA ARG A 69 14.20 -18.98 10.34
C ARG A 69 12.87 -19.72 10.24
N ASP A 70 11.78 -19.08 10.64
CA ASP A 70 10.43 -19.66 10.55
C ASP A 70 9.94 -19.81 9.10
N LEU A 71 10.61 -19.20 8.12
CA LEU A 71 10.33 -19.36 6.68
C LEU A 71 11.02 -20.59 6.07
N GLU A 72 11.70 -21.43 6.85
CA GLU A 72 12.31 -22.66 6.36
C GLU A 72 11.26 -23.57 5.70
N GLY A 73 11.56 -24.06 4.49
CA GLY A 73 10.63 -24.89 3.71
C GLY A 73 9.47 -24.13 3.04
N CYS A 74 9.29 -22.83 3.29
CA CYS A 74 8.32 -22.02 2.54
C CYS A 74 8.72 -21.89 1.06
N THR A 75 7.75 -21.62 0.19
CA THR A 75 8.07 -21.21 -1.18
C THR A 75 8.29 -19.70 -1.24
N VAL A 76 9.14 -19.22 -2.15
CA VAL A 76 9.33 -17.78 -2.39
C VAL A 76 8.00 -17.08 -2.72
N SER A 77 7.13 -17.79 -3.43
CA SER A 77 5.79 -17.33 -3.76
C SER A 77 4.90 -17.12 -2.55
N HIS A 78 4.89 -18.08 -1.62
CA HIS A 78 4.16 -17.95 -0.36
C HIS A 78 4.70 -16.75 0.44
N ALA A 79 6.02 -16.61 0.58
CA ALA A 79 6.62 -15.46 1.25
C ALA A 79 6.25 -14.10 0.62
N LYS A 80 6.14 -14.03 -0.73
CA LYS A 80 5.63 -12.82 -1.41
C LYS A 80 4.17 -12.54 -1.09
N TYR A 81 3.34 -13.58 -1.02
CA TYR A 81 1.93 -13.44 -0.64
C TYR A 81 1.81 -12.93 0.81
N GLU A 82 2.54 -13.53 1.75
CA GLU A 82 2.58 -13.12 3.15
C GLU A 82 2.99 -11.64 3.28
N LEU A 83 4.01 -11.22 2.54
CA LEU A 83 4.45 -9.83 2.48
C LEU A 83 3.31 -8.90 2.04
N LEU A 84 2.64 -9.23 0.93
CA LEU A 84 1.53 -8.44 0.41
C LEU A 84 0.35 -8.41 1.38
N ARG A 85 0.03 -9.54 2.03
CA ARG A 85 -1.07 -9.61 2.99
C ARG A 85 -0.82 -8.68 4.17
N ILE A 86 0.35 -8.78 4.82
CA ILE A 86 0.70 -7.93 5.96
C ILE A 86 0.64 -6.47 5.54
N VAL A 87 1.24 -6.12 4.40
CA VAL A 87 1.21 -4.74 3.91
C VAL A 87 -0.22 -4.26 3.69
N SER A 88 -1.09 -5.08 3.11
CA SER A 88 -2.49 -4.69 2.86
C SER A 88 -3.32 -4.50 4.13
N MET A 89 -3.02 -5.25 5.20
CA MET A 89 -3.79 -5.23 6.43
C MET A 89 -3.29 -4.19 7.43
N GLU A 90 -1.97 -4.06 7.57
CA GLU A 90 -1.34 -3.25 8.61
C GLU A 90 -1.05 -1.81 8.15
N PHE A 91 -1.12 -1.52 6.84
CA PHE A 91 -0.79 -0.20 6.31
C PHE A 91 -2.00 0.41 5.58
N PRO A 92 -2.78 1.27 6.26
CA PRO A 92 -3.94 1.95 5.65
C PRO A 92 -3.60 2.76 4.41
N SER A 93 -2.33 3.19 4.28
CA SER A 93 -1.81 3.94 3.13
C SER A 93 -1.40 3.04 1.95
N TYR A 94 -1.49 1.71 2.08
CA TYR A 94 -1.24 0.79 0.97
C TYR A 94 -2.19 1.07 -0.19
N GLY A 95 -1.65 1.07 -1.42
CA GLY A 95 -2.44 1.41 -2.62
C GLY A 95 -2.84 2.89 -2.72
N THR A 96 -2.36 3.76 -1.82
CA THR A 96 -2.65 5.21 -1.86
C THR A 96 -1.53 5.97 -2.56
N HIS A 97 -1.91 6.82 -3.52
CA HIS A 97 -1.01 7.72 -4.23
C HIS A 97 -1.12 9.13 -3.68
N PHE A 98 0.01 9.71 -3.23
CA PHE A 98 0.04 11.03 -2.62
C PHE A 98 0.53 12.12 -3.57
N TYR A 99 -0.11 13.29 -3.51
CA TYR A 99 0.22 14.49 -4.27
C TYR A 99 0.53 15.63 -3.31
N GLU A 100 1.65 16.33 -3.48
CA GLU A 100 1.90 17.60 -2.78
C GLU A 100 0.94 18.66 -3.34
N VAL A 101 0.15 19.26 -2.44
CA VAL A 101 -0.84 20.28 -2.76
C VAL A 101 -0.71 21.46 -1.81
N LYS A 102 -1.28 22.59 -2.20
CA LYS A 102 -1.50 23.74 -1.31
C LYS A 102 -2.98 24.03 -1.17
N ASP A 103 -3.42 24.34 0.04
CA ASP A 103 -4.78 24.83 0.26
C ASP A 103 -4.91 26.32 -0.09
N ILE A 104 -6.10 26.88 0.13
CA ILE A 104 -6.41 28.31 -0.09
C ILE A 104 -5.59 29.26 0.83
N PHE A 105 -4.95 28.73 1.86
CA PHE A 105 -4.10 29.47 2.80
C PHE A 105 -2.60 29.29 2.51
N ASP A 106 -2.26 28.75 1.33
CA ASP A 106 -0.90 28.43 0.87
C ASP A 106 -0.16 27.40 1.77
N ARG A 107 -0.90 26.64 2.59
CA ARG A 107 -0.33 25.59 3.44
C ARG A 107 -0.02 24.38 2.60
N LYS A 108 1.22 23.88 2.70
CA LYS A 108 1.65 22.64 2.05
C LYS A 108 1.06 21.43 2.76
N LEU A 109 0.38 20.59 1.99
CA LEU A 109 -0.33 19.39 2.41
C LEU A 109 -0.05 18.25 1.43
N MET A 110 -0.44 17.04 1.81
CA MET A 110 -0.43 15.88 0.93
C MET A 110 -1.87 15.40 0.73
N LEU A 111 -2.30 15.22 -0.52
CA LEU A 111 -3.59 14.61 -0.84
C LEU A 111 -3.35 13.19 -1.36
N GLY A 112 -3.78 12.20 -0.59
CA GLY A 112 -3.77 10.78 -0.93
C GLY A 112 -5.03 10.37 -1.69
N VAL A 113 -4.86 9.58 -2.73
CA VAL A 113 -5.93 8.93 -3.51
C VAL A 113 -5.73 7.43 -3.42
N GLY A 114 -6.65 6.73 -2.76
CA GLY A 114 -6.56 5.29 -2.51
C GLY A 114 -7.89 4.57 -2.70
N PRO A 115 -7.93 3.26 -2.41
CA PRO A 115 -9.15 2.46 -2.57
C PRO A 115 -10.28 2.85 -1.61
N GLU A 116 -9.95 3.26 -0.39
CA GLU A 116 -10.93 3.66 0.64
C GLU A 116 -11.50 5.07 0.45
N GLY A 117 -10.91 5.85 -0.46
CA GLY A 117 -11.28 7.25 -0.67
C GLY A 117 -10.06 8.15 -0.80
N LEU A 118 -10.26 9.42 -0.46
CA LEU A 118 -9.22 10.43 -0.43
C LEU A 118 -8.78 10.68 1.01
N ALA A 119 -7.51 11.02 1.23
CA ALA A 119 -6.98 11.39 2.53
C ALA A 119 -6.20 12.69 2.43
N LEU A 120 -6.56 13.69 3.24
CA LEU A 120 -5.78 14.90 3.40
C LEU A 120 -4.82 14.70 4.57
N CYS A 121 -3.53 14.82 4.29
CA CYS A 121 -2.47 14.68 5.28
C CYS A 121 -1.67 15.98 5.41
N SER A 122 -1.12 16.18 6.59
CA SER A 122 -0.11 17.20 6.86
C SER A 122 1.22 16.84 6.18
N SER A 123 2.15 17.79 6.15
CA SER A 123 3.50 17.60 5.59
C SER A 123 4.34 16.55 6.35
N ASN A 124 3.99 16.25 7.60
CA ASN A 124 4.57 15.17 8.41
C ASN A 124 3.81 13.84 8.28
N SER A 125 3.02 13.67 7.22
CA SER A 125 2.25 12.45 6.91
C SER A 125 1.15 12.09 7.91
N SER A 126 0.82 12.95 8.89
CA SER A 126 -0.34 12.72 9.76
C SER A 126 -1.64 13.00 9.00
N VAL A 127 -2.64 12.11 9.16
CA VAL A 127 -3.94 12.28 8.52
C VAL A 127 -4.72 13.39 9.22
N ILE A 128 -5.13 14.39 8.45
CA ILE A 128 -5.98 15.51 8.91
C ILE A 128 -7.45 15.14 8.72
N GLU A 129 -7.81 14.63 7.54
CA GLU A 129 -9.20 14.29 7.20
C GLU A 129 -9.26 13.20 6.15
N ARG A 130 -10.30 12.36 6.20
CA ARG A 130 -10.59 11.35 5.18
C ARG A 130 -11.90 11.70 4.46
N PHE A 131 -11.91 11.52 3.15
CA PHE A 131 -13.08 11.73 2.29
C PHE A 131 -13.43 10.41 1.60
N PRO A 132 -14.36 9.62 2.17
CA PRO A 132 -14.91 8.46 1.49
C PRO A 132 -15.48 8.84 0.13
N TYR A 133 -15.39 7.96 -0.88
CA TYR A 133 -15.87 8.28 -2.23
C TYR A 133 -17.36 8.63 -2.30
N CYS A 134 -18.18 8.15 -1.35
CA CYS A 134 -19.59 8.55 -1.26
C CYS A 134 -19.79 10.04 -0.91
N ARG A 135 -18.82 10.66 -0.23
CA ARG A 135 -18.82 12.09 0.11
C ARG A 135 -18.33 12.95 -1.05
N VAL A 136 -17.55 12.38 -1.98
CA VAL A 136 -17.04 13.12 -3.15
C VAL A 136 -18.16 13.26 -4.17
N HIS A 137 -18.81 14.43 -4.20
CA HIS A 137 -19.93 14.70 -5.10
C HIS A 137 -19.45 14.85 -6.54
N THR A 138 -18.52 15.78 -6.77
CA THR A 138 -17.84 15.97 -8.05
C THR A 138 -16.40 16.43 -7.84
N VAL A 139 -15.56 16.20 -8.83
CA VAL A 139 -14.21 16.75 -8.89
C VAL A 139 -14.07 17.54 -10.17
N THR A 140 -13.46 18.72 -10.11
CA THR A 140 -13.14 19.53 -11.27
C THR A 140 -11.68 19.96 -11.23
N THR A 141 -11.14 20.35 -12.38
CA THR A 141 -9.77 20.85 -12.49
C THR A 141 -9.75 22.09 -13.37
N SER A 142 -9.03 23.12 -12.94
CA SER A 142 -8.80 24.35 -13.70
C SER A 142 -7.35 24.81 -13.52
N ALA A 143 -6.60 24.84 -14.62
CA ALA A 143 -5.16 25.05 -14.62
C ALA A 143 -4.42 24.17 -13.59
N ARG A 144 -3.89 24.77 -12.53
CA ARG A 144 -3.15 24.08 -11.47
C ARG A 144 -4.00 23.72 -10.26
N VAL A 145 -5.30 23.99 -10.28
CA VAL A 145 -6.19 23.82 -9.12
C VAL A 145 -7.14 22.66 -9.38
N VAL A 146 -7.18 21.73 -8.43
CA VAL A 146 -8.22 20.70 -8.34
C VAL A 146 -9.22 21.11 -7.26
N THR A 147 -10.50 21.09 -7.60
CA THR A 147 -11.60 21.39 -6.69
C THR A 147 -12.33 20.10 -6.35
N LEU A 148 -12.33 19.73 -5.06
CA LEU A 148 -13.15 18.66 -4.51
C LEU A 148 -14.47 19.26 -4.04
N ASN A 149 -15.58 18.90 -4.68
CA ASN A 149 -16.91 19.27 -4.20
C ASN A 149 -17.40 18.13 -3.32
N LEU A 150 -17.52 18.38 -2.02
CA LEU A 150 -17.85 17.39 -1.01
C LEU A 150 -19.28 17.59 -0.54
N LEU A 151 -20.01 16.49 -0.42
CA LEU A 151 -21.31 16.46 0.25
C LEU A 151 -21.10 16.60 1.76
N GLU A 152 -21.85 17.48 2.40
CA GLU A 152 -21.87 17.66 3.85
C GLU A 152 -23.12 16.97 4.44
N ASP A 153 -23.16 16.81 5.76
CA ASP A 153 -24.23 16.07 6.46
C ASP A 153 -25.61 16.72 6.32
N ASP A 154 -25.66 18.03 6.06
CA ASP A 154 -26.88 18.79 5.78
C ASP A 154 -27.36 18.66 4.32
N GLY A 155 -26.66 17.86 3.50
CA GLY A 155 -26.93 17.69 2.08
C GLY A 155 -26.39 18.81 1.19
N SER A 156 -25.75 19.83 1.77
CA SER A 156 -25.08 20.88 0.99
C SER A 156 -23.80 20.36 0.34
N VAL A 157 -23.34 21.06 -0.69
CA VAL A 157 -22.09 20.73 -1.38
C VAL A 157 -21.09 21.87 -1.21
N LYS A 158 -19.92 21.54 -0.66
CA LYS A 158 -18.84 22.50 -0.39
C LYS A 158 -17.60 22.20 -1.22
N GLY A 159 -17.14 23.19 -1.96
CA GLY A 159 -15.90 23.12 -2.74
C GLY A 159 -14.65 23.35 -1.88
N ARG A 160 -13.65 22.47 -2.00
CA ARG A 160 -12.31 22.63 -1.45
C ARG A 160 -11.29 22.68 -2.58
N ASN A 161 -10.51 23.76 -2.63
CA ASN A 161 -9.53 24.01 -3.68
C ASN A 161 -8.13 23.61 -3.24
N TYR A 162 -7.46 22.83 -4.08
CA TYR A 162 -6.09 22.39 -3.88
C TYR A 162 -5.24 22.73 -5.10
N GLN A 163 -4.22 23.57 -4.89
CA GLN A 163 -3.30 24.00 -5.94
C GLN A 163 -2.08 23.07 -5.99
N LEU A 164 -1.71 22.63 -7.19
CA LEU A 164 -0.52 21.84 -7.46
C LEU A 164 0.58 22.69 -8.12
N ALA A 165 1.82 22.19 -8.10
CA ALA A 165 2.94 22.92 -8.68
C ALA A 165 2.79 23.13 -10.20
N THR A 166 2.12 22.21 -10.91
CA THR A 166 1.97 22.25 -12.37
C THR A 166 0.60 21.78 -12.84
N ASN A 167 0.19 22.19 -14.04
CA ASN A 167 -1.06 21.71 -14.69
C ASN A 167 -1.04 20.20 -14.90
N ARG A 168 0.13 19.62 -15.17
CA ARG A 168 0.30 18.17 -15.35
C ARG A 168 0.00 17.41 -14.07
N LEU A 169 0.49 17.91 -12.92
CA LEU A 169 0.18 17.30 -11.63
C LEU A 169 -1.31 17.44 -11.30
N ALA A 170 -1.92 18.60 -11.53
CA ALA A 170 -3.37 18.79 -11.32
C ALA A 170 -4.21 17.84 -12.19
N SER A 171 -3.85 17.69 -13.46
CA SER A 171 -4.50 16.75 -14.38
C SER A 171 -4.31 15.30 -13.95
N SER A 172 -3.11 14.95 -13.45
CA SER A 172 -2.82 13.62 -12.91
C SER A 172 -3.66 13.31 -11.69
N LEU A 173 -3.74 14.23 -10.72
CA LEU A 173 -4.58 14.08 -9.52
C LEU A 173 -6.06 13.92 -9.90
N TYR A 174 -6.57 14.79 -10.77
CA TYR A 174 -7.95 14.70 -11.26
C TYR A 174 -8.25 13.32 -11.87
N ARG A 175 -7.35 12.82 -12.72
CA ARG A 175 -7.48 11.50 -13.34
C ARG A 175 -7.44 10.39 -12.32
N SER A 176 -6.49 10.40 -11.39
CA SER A 176 -6.41 9.37 -10.35
C SER A 176 -7.68 9.32 -9.49
N ILE A 177 -8.23 10.48 -9.10
CA ILE A 177 -9.49 10.51 -8.34
C ILE A 177 -10.65 9.96 -9.18
N THR A 178 -10.78 10.40 -10.43
CA THR A 178 -11.92 10.01 -11.28
C THR A 178 -11.85 8.55 -11.75
N GLU A 179 -10.66 8.06 -12.11
CA GLU A 179 -10.42 6.66 -12.49
C GLU A 179 -10.71 5.73 -11.30
N ILE A 180 -10.20 6.05 -10.10
CA ILE A 180 -10.44 5.24 -8.91
C ILE A 180 -11.91 5.36 -8.44
N HIS A 181 -12.47 6.56 -8.39
CA HIS A 181 -13.89 6.75 -8.06
C HIS A 181 -14.81 5.99 -9.04
N ALA A 182 -14.53 6.00 -10.35
CA ALA A 182 -15.31 5.27 -11.35
C ALA A 182 -15.21 3.75 -11.15
N PHE A 183 -14.00 3.24 -10.93
CA PHE A 183 -13.79 1.82 -10.59
C PHE A 183 -14.66 1.41 -9.40
N PHE A 184 -14.66 2.23 -8.35
CA PHE A 184 -15.36 1.92 -7.11
C PHE A 184 -16.85 2.26 -7.11
N ARG A 185 -17.35 3.20 -7.92
CA ARG A 185 -18.78 3.59 -7.95
C ARG A 185 -19.59 2.85 -9.00
N CYS A 186 -18.96 2.39 -10.09
CA CYS A 186 -19.62 1.49 -11.03
C CYS A 186 -19.91 0.11 -10.40
N ASP A 187 -19.09 -0.35 -9.45
CA ASP A 187 -19.29 -1.61 -8.72
C ASP A 187 -20.23 -1.49 -7.51
N SER A 188 -21.37 -0.80 -7.64
CA SER A 188 -22.44 -0.80 -6.63
C SER A 188 -23.12 -2.16 -6.40
N VAL A 189 -22.48 -3.27 -6.79
CA VAL A 189 -22.70 -4.64 -6.31
C VAL A 189 -21.67 -4.96 -5.20
N ARG A 190 -21.62 -4.10 -4.17
CA ARG A 190 -20.42 -3.91 -3.36
C ARG A 190 -20.12 -4.98 -2.30
N ASP A 191 -21.11 -5.70 -1.77
CA ASP A 191 -20.81 -6.69 -0.71
C ASP A 191 -20.45 -8.07 -1.25
N THR A 192 -21.14 -8.53 -2.30
CA THR A 192 -20.88 -9.86 -2.85
C THR A 192 -19.60 -9.88 -3.66
N VAL A 193 -19.34 -8.85 -4.49
CA VAL A 193 -18.25 -8.87 -5.46
C VAL A 193 -16.90 -8.43 -4.87
N LEU A 194 -16.83 -7.58 -3.84
CA LEU A 194 -15.55 -7.30 -3.16
C LEU A 194 -15.08 -8.51 -2.34
N TRP A 195 -16.01 -9.22 -1.70
CA TRP A 195 -15.70 -10.53 -1.12
C TRP A 195 -15.34 -11.54 -2.20
N GLN A 196 -16.06 -11.54 -3.33
CA GLN A 196 -15.78 -12.43 -4.45
C GLN A 196 -14.42 -12.14 -5.09
N THR A 197 -14.02 -10.89 -5.34
CA THR A 197 -12.73 -10.54 -5.97
C THR A 197 -11.57 -10.69 -5.01
N THR A 198 -11.75 -10.41 -3.72
CA THR A 198 -10.73 -10.73 -2.71
C THR A 198 -10.58 -12.24 -2.58
N ARG A 199 -11.67 -13.01 -2.68
CA ARG A 199 -11.65 -14.48 -2.74
C ARG A 199 -11.09 -15.00 -4.06
N ASP A 200 -11.45 -14.43 -5.19
CA ASP A 200 -11.04 -14.87 -6.53
C ASP A 200 -9.58 -14.49 -6.79
N LEU A 201 -9.07 -13.40 -6.21
CA LEU A 201 -7.63 -13.12 -6.17
C LEU A 201 -6.91 -14.10 -5.25
N LYS A 202 -7.49 -14.45 -4.09
CA LYS A 202 -6.95 -15.51 -3.23
C LYS A 202 -6.96 -16.87 -3.94
N ASP A 203 -8.04 -17.23 -4.62
CA ASP A 203 -8.24 -18.49 -5.33
C ASP A 203 -7.44 -18.55 -6.63
N ALA A 204 -7.26 -17.42 -7.34
CA ALA A 204 -6.36 -17.33 -8.48
C ALA A 204 -4.89 -17.42 -8.05
N LEU A 205 -4.52 -16.81 -6.92
CA LEU A 205 -3.19 -16.98 -6.33
C LEU A 205 -3.00 -18.44 -5.88
N VAL A 206 -3.96 -19.05 -5.20
CA VAL A 206 -3.93 -20.48 -4.81
C VAL A 206 -3.83 -21.37 -6.05
N SER A 207 -4.61 -21.13 -7.10
CA SER A 207 -4.60 -21.89 -8.36
C SER A 207 -3.26 -21.79 -9.10
N ILE A 208 -2.62 -20.61 -9.13
CA ILE A 208 -1.28 -20.46 -9.71
C ILE A 208 -0.23 -21.26 -8.92
N PHE A 209 -0.43 -21.47 -7.61
CA PHE A 209 0.49 -22.22 -6.76
C PHE A 209 0.20 -23.74 -6.68
N ASP A 210 -1.04 -24.16 -6.93
CA ASP A 210 -1.43 -25.57 -7.01
C ASP A 210 -0.94 -26.27 -8.30
N HIS A 211 -0.61 -25.49 -9.34
CA HIS A 211 -0.08 -26.03 -10.61
C HIS A 211 1.37 -26.53 -10.53
N ASN A 212 1.99 -26.58 -9.34
CA ASN A 212 3.35 -27.08 -9.17
C ASN A 212 3.48 -28.52 -8.62
N ASP A 213 2.36 -29.23 -8.37
CA ASP A 213 2.36 -30.60 -7.82
C ASP A 213 1.85 -31.68 -8.80
N SER A 214 2.09 -31.54 -10.11
CA SER A 214 1.85 -32.65 -11.05
C SER A 214 3.11 -33.51 -11.27
N TRP A 215 3.61 -34.15 -10.21
CA TRP A 215 4.48 -35.32 -10.35
C TRP A 215 3.62 -36.59 -10.26
N LYS A 216 3.26 -37.16 -11.41
CA LYS A 216 2.75 -38.54 -11.47
C LYS A 216 3.96 -39.49 -11.55
N PRO A 217 4.18 -40.39 -10.58
CA PRO A 217 5.18 -41.43 -10.72
C PRO A 217 4.74 -42.41 -11.82
N ILE A 218 5.56 -42.55 -12.85
CA ILE A 218 5.45 -43.63 -13.83
C ILE A 218 5.88 -44.90 -13.10
N MET A 219 4.96 -45.83 -12.85
CA MET A 219 5.28 -47.15 -12.32
C MET A 219 5.94 -48.00 -13.41
N PRO A 220 7.07 -48.68 -13.15
CA PRO A 220 7.60 -49.67 -14.07
C PRO A 220 6.83 -50.99 -13.95
N LEU A 221 6.53 -51.59 -15.11
CA LEU A 221 6.20 -53.01 -15.30
C LEU A 221 7.48 -53.86 -15.24
#